data_AF-A0AAU1AA68-F1
#
_entry.id   AF-A0AAU1AA68-F1
#
_cell.length_a   1.000
_cell.length_b   1.000
_cell.length_c   1.000
_cell.angle_alpha   90.00
_cell.angle_beta   90.00
_cell.angle_gamma   90.00
#
_symmetry.space_group_name_H-M   'P 1'
#
loop_
_entity.id
_entity.type
_entity.pdbx_description
1 polymer ?
#
loop_
_entity_poly.entity_id
_entity_poly.type
_entity_poly.pdbx_seq_one_letter_code
_entity_poly.pdbx_strand_id
1 'polypeptide(L)'
;MSTPLIERLATAVQDTTQPVTDEDRADLAEFLPIALAHAQVAGIVFDETRVLALAVHALAFVRRVRTAEHLDPLDPELASELPAERIVSARTLIDTYCAPREFLAGDTEVLLLALHFEAAAQLQTQSTPQV
;
A
#
# COMPACT_ATOMS: atom_id res chain seq x y z
N MET A 1 6.92 14.03 3.28
CA MET A 1 5.69 14.29 4.07
C MET A 1 5.17 13.04 4.80
N SER A 2 6.00 12.00 5.02
CA SER A 2 5.52 10.70 5.56
C SER A 2 5.50 10.63 7.08
N THR A 3 6.34 11.40 7.79
CA THR A 3 6.44 11.37 9.26
C THR A 3 5.10 11.61 9.97
N PRO A 4 4.28 12.63 9.61
CA PRO A 4 2.97 12.82 10.24
C PRO A 4 2.01 11.65 10.00
N LEU A 5 2.10 10.99 8.85
CA LEU A 5 1.27 9.81 8.53
C LEU A 5 1.69 8.60 9.35
N ILE A 6 2.99 8.37 9.52
CA ILE A 6 3.53 7.26 10.33
C ILE A 6 3.12 7.40 11.80
N GLU A 7 3.12 8.62 12.37
CA GLU A 7 2.64 8.81 13.75
C GLU A 7 1.14 8.61 13.90
N ARG A 8 0.35 9.04 12.91
CA ARG A 8 -1.09 8.77 12.88
C ARG A 8 -1.38 7.27 12.80
N LEU A 9 -0.65 6.57 11.95
CA LEU A 9 -0.71 5.11 11.86
C LEU A 9 -0.37 4.47 13.20
N ALA A 10 0.75 4.86 13.83
CA ALA A 10 1.16 4.32 15.12
C ALA A 10 0.09 4.49 16.20
N THR A 11 -0.55 5.66 16.22
CA THR A 11 -1.71 5.91 17.10
C THR A 11 -2.90 5.00 16.74
N ALA A 12 -3.21 4.86 15.45
CA ALA A 12 -4.36 4.08 14.98
C ALA A 12 -4.27 2.58 15.29
N VAL A 13 -3.05 2.03 15.40
CA VAL A 13 -2.82 0.60 15.68
C VAL A 13 -2.26 0.33 17.07
N GLN A 14 -2.24 1.33 17.96
CA GLN A 14 -1.60 1.23 19.28
C GLN A 14 -2.20 0.12 20.16
N ASP A 15 -3.49 -0.17 20.01
CA ASP A 15 -4.22 -1.17 20.80
C ASP A 15 -4.18 -2.58 20.16
N THR A 16 -3.40 -2.76 19.09
CA THR A 16 -3.19 -4.08 18.47
C THR A 16 -2.12 -4.87 19.23
N THR A 17 -2.04 -6.18 18.96
CA THR A 17 -1.06 -7.06 19.60
C THR A 17 0.39 -6.76 19.22
N GLN A 18 0.63 -5.93 18.20
CA GLN A 18 1.96 -5.59 17.72
C GLN A 18 2.08 -4.08 17.40
N PRO A 19 2.42 -3.25 18.41
CA PRO A 19 2.65 -1.82 18.24
C PRO A 19 3.72 -1.50 17.19
N VAL A 20 3.71 -0.28 16.65
CA VAL A 20 4.70 0.21 15.69
C VAL A 20 6.06 0.38 16.36
N THR A 21 7.09 -0.26 15.83
CA THR A 21 8.49 -0.19 16.29
C THR A 21 9.30 0.85 15.52
N ASP A 22 10.51 1.16 15.97
CA ASP A 22 11.41 2.06 15.24
C ASP A 22 11.85 1.49 13.88
N GLU A 23 12.00 0.17 13.79
CA GLU A 23 12.29 -0.49 12.52
C GLU A 23 11.11 -0.38 11.55
N ASP A 24 9.87 -0.53 12.04
CA ASP A 24 8.67 -0.30 11.22
C ASP A 24 8.65 1.14 10.68
N ARG A 25 9.03 2.11 11.50
CA ARG A 25 9.09 3.53 11.09
C ARG A 25 10.12 3.76 10.00
N ALA A 26 11.30 3.13 10.12
CA ALA A 26 12.34 3.21 9.10
C ALA A 26 11.86 2.60 7.77
N ASP A 27 11.29 1.40 7.82
CA ASP A 27 10.77 0.72 6.64
C ASP A 27 9.63 1.49 5.96
N LEU A 28 8.70 2.03 6.75
CA LEU A 28 7.60 2.87 6.25
C LEU A 28 8.09 4.21 5.68
N ALA A 29 9.15 4.79 6.26
CA ALA A 29 9.74 6.03 5.76
C ALA A 29 10.38 5.83 4.38
N GLU A 30 10.79 4.62 4.03
CA GLU A 30 11.25 4.26 2.69
C GLU A 30 10.08 3.92 1.74
N PHE A 31 9.12 3.11 2.19
CA PHE A 31 8.04 2.61 1.33
C PHE A 31 7.00 3.68 0.97
N LEU A 32 6.50 4.42 1.97
CA LEU A 32 5.36 5.34 1.77
C LEU A 32 5.64 6.46 0.75
N PRO A 33 6.82 7.10 0.70
CA PRO A 33 7.14 8.05 -0.35
C PRO A 33 7.01 7.47 -1.77
N ILE A 34 7.47 6.23 -1.96
CA ILE A 34 7.38 5.54 -3.26
C ILE A 34 5.91 5.34 -3.62
N ALA A 35 5.11 4.81 -2.70
CA ALA A 35 3.68 4.57 -2.93
C ALA A 35 2.91 5.86 -3.24
N LEU A 36 3.16 6.94 -2.48
CA LEU A 36 2.51 8.23 -2.69
C LEU A 36 2.95 8.89 -4.01
N ALA A 37 4.22 8.75 -4.40
CA ALA A 37 4.70 9.25 -5.69
C ALA A 37 4.04 8.48 -6.86
N HIS A 38 3.90 7.17 -6.76
CA HIS A 38 3.17 6.35 -7.73
C HIS A 38 1.72 6.80 -7.87
N ALA A 39 1.04 7.06 -6.75
CA ALA A 39 -0.33 7.54 -6.74
C ALA A 39 -0.46 8.89 -7.46
N GLN A 40 0.46 9.81 -7.17
CA GLN A 40 0.49 11.13 -7.79
C GLN A 40 0.70 11.04 -9.31
N VAL A 41 1.62 10.19 -9.79
CA VAL A 41 1.84 9.97 -11.23
C VAL A 41 0.59 9.40 -11.91
N ALA A 42 -0.14 8.53 -11.21
CA ALA A 42 -1.39 7.95 -11.70
C ALA A 42 -2.61 8.88 -11.55
N GLY A 43 -2.45 10.11 -11.03
CA GLY A 43 -3.55 11.05 -10.82
C GLY A 43 -4.54 10.64 -9.72
N ILE A 44 -4.12 9.75 -8.81
CA ILE A 44 -4.94 9.21 -7.73
C ILE A 44 -4.75 10.06 -6.48
N VAL A 45 -5.85 10.59 -5.97
CA VAL A 45 -5.89 11.34 -4.73
C VAL A 45 -6.38 10.43 -3.61
N PHE A 46 -5.59 10.33 -2.54
CA PHE A 46 -5.99 9.68 -1.31
C PHE A 46 -6.61 10.70 -0.36
N ASP A 47 -7.84 10.45 0.09
CA ASP A 47 -8.37 11.14 1.27
C ASP A 47 -7.67 10.64 2.55
N GLU A 48 -7.99 11.27 3.69
CA GLU A 48 -7.37 10.92 4.97
C GLU A 48 -7.61 9.47 5.41
N THR A 49 -8.77 8.90 5.07
CA THR A 49 -9.11 7.53 5.47
C THR A 49 -8.36 6.52 4.60
N ARG A 50 -8.28 6.78 3.29
CA ARG A 50 -7.63 5.90 2.33
C ARG A 50 -6.12 5.95 2.46
N VAL A 51 -5.54 7.11 2.74
CA VAL A 51 -4.09 7.20 3.01
C VAL A 51 -3.71 6.46 4.29
N LEU A 52 -4.57 6.49 5.33
CA LEU A 52 -4.35 5.73 6.55
C LEU A 52 -4.50 4.22 6.32
N ALA A 53 -5.52 3.80 5.56
CA ALA A 53 -5.70 2.39 5.19
C ALA A 53 -4.50 1.85 4.38
N LEU A 54 -3.98 2.63 3.43
CA LEU A 54 -2.76 2.31 2.70
C LEU A 54 -1.57 2.18 3.66
N ALA A 55 -1.42 3.09 4.63
CA ALA A 55 -0.33 3.03 5.61
C ALA A 55 -0.41 1.79 6.52
N VAL A 56 -1.62 1.35 6.91
CA VAL A 56 -1.83 0.11 7.66
C VAL A 56 -1.42 -1.11 6.84
N HIS A 57 -1.81 -1.18 5.57
CA HIS A 57 -1.38 -2.26 4.69
C HIS A 57 0.14 -2.24 4.50
N ALA A 58 0.72 -1.06 4.26
CA ALA A 58 2.17 -0.87 4.15
C ALA A 58 2.92 -1.39 5.38
N LEU A 59 2.41 -1.13 6.59
CA LEU A 59 3.02 -1.65 7.84
C LEU A 59 3.08 -3.18 7.84
N ALA A 60 1.98 -3.83 7.47
CA ALA A 60 1.94 -5.29 7.42
C ALA A 60 2.87 -5.83 6.31
N PHE A 61 2.88 -5.19 5.15
CA PHE A 61 3.76 -5.55 4.03
C PHE A 61 5.24 -5.45 4.39
N VAL A 62 5.70 -4.30 4.91
CA VAL A 62 7.13 -4.12 5.24
C VAL A 62 7.60 -5.08 6.33
N ARG A 63 6.72 -5.42 7.30
CA ARG A 63 6.99 -6.46 8.30
C ARG A 63 7.21 -7.81 7.63
N ARG A 64 6.36 -8.20 6.68
CA ARG A 64 6.49 -9.47 5.93
C ARG A 64 7.73 -9.52 5.07
N VAL A 65 8.09 -8.42 4.40
CA VAL A 65 9.35 -8.31 3.65
C VAL A 65 10.53 -8.55 4.58
N ARG A 66 10.54 -7.93 5.77
CA ARG A 66 11.62 -8.11 6.76
C ARG A 66 11.69 -9.52 7.33
N THR A 67 10.55 -10.20 7.52
CA THR A 67 10.50 -11.57 8.04
C THR A 67 10.53 -12.65 6.97
N ALA A 68 10.65 -12.27 5.69
CA ALA A 68 10.53 -13.15 4.53
C ALA A 68 9.22 -13.98 4.53
N GLU A 69 8.14 -13.41 5.05
CA GLU A 69 6.82 -14.05 5.08
C GLU A 69 6.07 -13.81 3.77
N HIS A 70 5.43 -14.86 3.25
CA HIS A 70 4.57 -14.80 2.07
C HIS A 70 3.11 -15.04 2.46
N LEU A 71 2.21 -14.31 1.79
CA LEU A 71 0.78 -14.51 1.92
C LEU A 71 0.32 -15.69 1.06
N ASP A 72 -0.74 -16.35 1.52
CA ASP A 72 -1.44 -17.34 0.71
C ASP A 72 -2.02 -16.70 -0.57
N PRO A 73 -2.15 -17.47 -1.65
CA PRO A 73 -2.80 -17.00 -2.88
C PRO A 73 -4.24 -16.56 -2.62
N LEU A 74 -4.63 -15.42 -3.21
CA LEU A 74 -6.03 -15.00 -3.28
C LEU A 74 -6.75 -15.69 -4.44
N ASP A 75 -8.09 -15.58 -4.44
CA ASP A 75 -8.92 -16.03 -5.56
C ASP A 75 -8.44 -15.34 -6.86
N PRO A 76 -8.08 -16.10 -7.91
CA PRO A 76 -7.67 -15.54 -9.20
C PRO A 76 -8.70 -14.60 -9.82
N GLU A 77 -10.00 -14.78 -9.53
CA GLU A 77 -11.06 -13.95 -10.07
C GLU A 77 -10.98 -12.49 -9.58
N LEU A 78 -10.42 -12.24 -8.38
CA LEU A 78 -10.25 -10.89 -7.84
C LEU A 78 -9.35 -10.01 -8.73
N ALA A 79 -8.36 -10.60 -9.40
CA ALA A 79 -7.52 -9.84 -10.32
C ALA A 79 -8.29 -9.32 -11.54
N SER A 80 -9.38 -9.99 -11.93
CA SER A 80 -10.22 -9.57 -13.06
C SER A 80 -11.10 -8.35 -12.73
N GLU A 81 -11.28 -8.05 -11.45
CA GLU A 81 -12.04 -6.87 -10.98
C GLU A 81 -11.22 -5.57 -11.05
N LEU A 82 -9.91 -5.67 -11.31
CA LEU A 82 -9.02 -4.53 -11.36
C LEU A 82 -8.55 -4.20 -12.78
N PRO A 83 -8.38 -2.92 -13.12
CA PRO A 83 -7.69 -2.54 -14.35
C PRO A 83 -6.27 -3.13 -14.39
N ALA A 84 -5.89 -3.77 -15.50
CA ALA A 84 -4.58 -4.40 -15.64
C ALA A 84 -3.41 -3.43 -15.40
N GLU A 85 -3.56 -2.17 -15.82
CA GLU A 85 -2.60 -1.09 -15.56
C GLU A 85 -2.38 -0.84 -14.06
N ARG A 86 -3.40 -1.06 -13.23
CA ARG A 86 -3.31 -0.90 -11.77
C ARG A 86 -2.47 -1.99 -11.15
N ILE A 87 -2.65 -3.23 -11.61
CA ILE A 87 -1.85 -4.39 -11.20
C ILE A 87 -0.38 -4.18 -11.59
N VAL A 88 -0.11 -3.76 -12.84
CA VAL A 88 1.26 -3.50 -13.31
C VAL A 88 1.93 -2.38 -12.51
N SER A 89 1.20 -1.31 -12.20
CA SER A 89 1.70 -0.21 -11.38
C SER A 89 2.04 -0.66 -9.96
N ALA A 90 1.16 -1.43 -9.32
CA ALA A 90 1.39 -2.00 -7.99
C ALA A 90 2.58 -2.96 -7.97
N ARG A 91 2.75 -3.81 -8.98
CA ARG A 91 3.92 -4.68 -9.15
C ARG A 91 5.20 -3.87 -9.19
N THR A 92 5.24 -2.83 -10.04
CA THR A 92 6.43 -2.00 -10.21
C THR A 92 6.83 -1.31 -8.89
N LEU A 93 5.86 -0.80 -8.14
CA LEU A 93 6.05 -0.19 -6.83
C LEU A 93 6.65 -1.20 -5.84
N ILE A 94 6.05 -2.39 -5.73
CA ILE A 94 6.50 -3.46 -4.83
C ILE A 94 7.91 -3.91 -5.19
N ASP A 95 8.17 -4.19 -6.47
CA ASP A 95 9.48 -4.63 -6.94
C ASP A 95 10.56 -3.57 -6.65
N THR A 96 10.21 -2.28 -6.80
CA THR A 96 11.13 -1.16 -6.48
C THR A 96 11.56 -1.19 -5.02
N TYR A 97 10.64 -1.47 -4.08
CA TYR A 97 10.94 -1.54 -2.67
C TYR A 97 11.69 -2.84 -2.28
N CYS A 98 11.32 -3.96 -2.90
CA CYS A 98 11.84 -5.29 -2.55
C CYS A 98 13.18 -5.63 -3.21
N ALA A 99 13.50 -5.07 -4.38
CA ALA A 99 14.75 -5.33 -5.10
C ALA A 99 16.02 -5.17 -4.23
N PRO A 100 16.23 -4.06 -3.48
CA PRO A 100 17.40 -3.91 -2.61
C PRO A 100 17.36 -4.82 -1.37
N ARG A 101 16.25 -5.51 -1.11
CA ARG A 101 16.02 -6.39 0.05
C ARG A 101 16.05 -7.88 -0.30
N GLU A 102 16.34 -8.21 -1.56
CA GLU A 102 16.39 -9.60 -2.07
C GLU A 102 15.09 -10.40 -1.80
N PHE A 103 13.95 -9.71 -1.69
CA PHE A 103 12.65 -10.31 -1.46
C PHE A 103 11.82 -10.32 -2.76
N LEU A 104 11.08 -11.40 -3.01
CA LEU A 104 10.17 -11.50 -4.15
C LEU A 104 8.73 -11.57 -3.66
N ALA A 105 8.03 -10.44 -3.65
CA ALA A 105 6.64 -10.40 -3.23
C ALA A 105 5.74 -11.21 -4.19
N GLY A 106 4.86 -12.03 -3.60
CA GLY A 106 3.87 -12.80 -4.35
C GLY A 106 2.75 -11.93 -4.92
N ASP A 107 1.98 -12.50 -5.84
CA ASP A 107 0.88 -11.81 -6.54
C ASP A 107 -0.20 -11.28 -5.59
N THR A 108 -0.38 -11.94 -4.44
CA THR A 108 -1.31 -11.49 -3.39
C THR A 108 -0.99 -10.08 -2.91
N GLU A 109 0.29 -9.73 -2.69
CA GLU A 109 0.67 -8.37 -2.24
C GLU A 109 0.40 -7.34 -3.33
N VAL A 110 0.69 -7.70 -4.57
CA VAL A 110 0.40 -6.85 -5.73
C VAL A 110 -1.08 -6.57 -5.84
N LEU A 111 -1.91 -7.60 -5.69
CA LEU A 111 -3.35 -7.48 -5.79
C LEU A 111 -3.93 -6.63 -4.66
N LEU A 112 -3.52 -6.87 -3.41
CA LEU A 112 -3.97 -6.10 -2.25
C LEU A 112 -3.55 -4.62 -2.34
N LEU A 113 -2.33 -4.35 -2.77
CA LEU A 113 -1.87 -2.98 -2.98
C LEU A 113 -2.65 -2.31 -4.12
N ALA A 114 -2.86 -3.00 -5.24
CA ALA A 114 -3.65 -2.50 -6.36
C ALA A 114 -5.09 -2.13 -5.94
N LEU A 115 -5.71 -2.94 -5.07
CA LEU A 115 -7.04 -2.66 -4.50
C LEU A 115 -7.08 -1.34 -3.72
N HIS A 116 -6.06 -1.02 -2.91
CA HIS A 116 -6.01 0.26 -2.19
C HIS A 116 -6.00 1.46 -3.13
N PHE A 117 -5.24 1.37 -4.22
CA PHE A 117 -5.20 2.42 -5.22
C PHE A 117 -6.51 2.50 -5.99
N GLU A 118 -7.08 1.37 -6.39
CA GLU A 118 -8.34 1.32 -7.14
C GLU A 118 -9.51 1.87 -6.31
N ALA A 119 -9.61 1.49 -5.04
CA ALA A 119 -10.61 2.01 -4.12
C ALA A 119 -10.51 3.54 -3.96
N ALA A 120 -9.31 4.11 -3.97
CA ALA A 120 -9.12 5.55 -3.95
C ALA A 120 -9.55 6.21 -5.28
N ALA A 121 -9.20 5.60 -6.41
CA ALA A 121 -9.57 6.11 -7.73
C ALA A 121 -11.09 6.13 -7.97
N GLN A 122 -11.81 5.07 -7.58
CA GLN A 122 -13.27 5.00 -7.75
C GLN A 122 -14.01 6.03 -6.89
N LEU A 123 -13.53 6.35 -5.70
CA LEU A 123 -14.14 7.40 -4.88
C LEU A 123 -13.91 8.79 -5.47
N GLN A 124 -12.75 9.03 -6.06
CA GLN A 124 -12.44 10.29 -6.73
C GLN A 124 -13.37 10.52 -7.93
N THR A 125 -13.65 9.49 -8.73
CA THR A 125 -14.59 9.60 -9.86
C THR A 125 -16.04 9.83 -9.40
N GLN A 126 -16.45 9.20 -8.29
CA GLN A 126 -17.79 9.41 -7.71
C GLN A 126 -17.97 10.78 -7.05
N SER A 127 -16.89 11.41 -6.59
CA SER A 127 -16.91 12.71 -5.91
C SER A 127 -16.80 13.91 -6.87
N THR A 128 -16.61 13.66 -8.16
CA THR A 128 -16.56 14.71 -9.19
C THR A 128 -17.98 14.90 -9.75
N PRO A 129 -18.66 16.04 -9.52
CA PRO A 129 -19.99 16.25 -10.07
C PRO A 129 -19.91 16.26 -11.60
N GLN A 130 -20.78 15.48 -12.26
CA GLN A 130 -21.02 15.61 -13.69
C GLN A 130 -21.53 17.03 -13.96
N VAL A 131 -20.73 17.82 -14.67
CA VAL A 131 -21.09 19.16 -15.16
C VAL A 131 -21.94 19.04 -16.42
#